data_AF-A0A5T0J921-F1
#
_entry.id   AF-A0A5T0J921-F1
#
_cell.length_a   1.000
_cell.length_b   1.000
_cell.length_c   1.000
_cell.angle_alpha   90.00
_cell.angle_beta   90.00
_cell.angle_gamma   90.00
#
_symmetry.space_group_name_H-M   'P 1'
#
loop_
_entity.id
_entity.type
_entity.pdbx_description
1 polymer ?
#
loop_
_entity_poly.entity_id
_entity_poly.type
_entity_poly.pdbx_seq_one_letter_code
_entity_poly.pdbx_strand_id
1 'polypeptide(L)'
;MVYEIQKNFLLSDCTLLENLKKDNIPFRNSKFETFYTQITSNHSVKFQSFCNEFYKITKFNNSILEQNQEEKISKKKFEKARKKIIGKSIKKERFEFKFCSLKSYIDIYEEPKIC
;
A
#
# COMPACT_ATOMS: atom_id res chain seq x y z
N MET A 1 22.09 -10.53 2.33
CA MET A 1 20.70 -10.05 2.48
C MET A 1 20.73 -8.55 2.23
N VAL A 2 20.06 -8.05 1.19
CA VAL A 2 20.04 -6.61 0.89
C VAL A 2 18.77 -6.05 1.52
N TYR A 3 18.92 -5.13 2.48
CA TYR A 3 17.79 -4.44 3.08
C TYR A 3 17.39 -3.25 2.20
N GLU A 4 16.11 -3.16 1.85
CA GLU A 4 15.57 -1.98 1.20
C GLU A 4 15.47 -0.85 2.23
N ILE A 5 16.07 0.30 1.93
CA ILE A 5 16.00 1.50 2.77
C ILE A 5 14.97 2.44 2.14
N GLN A 6 13.94 2.82 2.90
CA GLN A 6 12.90 3.75 2.47
C GLN A 6 12.75 4.87 3.50
N LYS A 7 12.53 6.10 3.01
CA LYS A 7 12.16 7.25 3.84
C LYS A 7 10.83 7.82 3.36
N ASN A 8 9.89 8.00 4.29
CA ASN A 8 8.57 8.54 4.02
C ASN A 8 8.47 9.98 4.54
N PHE A 9 7.80 10.83 3.76
CA PHE A 9 7.55 12.22 4.11
C PHE A 9 6.06 12.49 3.98
N LEU A 10 5.49 13.20 4.95
CA LEU A 10 4.14 13.74 4.82
C LEU A 10 4.21 14.99 3.94
N LEU A 11 3.33 15.09 2.96
CA LEU A 11 3.17 16.27 2.12
C LEU A 11 1.96 17.06 2.63
N SER A 12 2.03 18.40 2.60
CA SER A 12 0.93 19.28 3.00
C SER A 12 -0.27 19.19 2.05
N ASP A 13 0.01 18.99 0.76
CA ASP A 13 -0.93 19.07 -0.33
C ASP A 13 -0.37 18.36 -1.58
N CYS A 14 -1.06 18.52 -2.72
CA CYS A 14 -0.69 17.93 -4.00
C CYS A 14 0.31 18.78 -4.82
N THR A 15 0.79 19.92 -4.31
CA THR A 15 1.62 20.87 -5.09
C THR A 15 2.89 20.21 -5.65
N LEU A 16 3.54 19.33 -4.89
CA LEU A 16 4.71 18.60 -5.39
C LEU A 16 4.38 17.76 -6.64
N LEU A 17 3.28 17.00 -6.60
CA LEU A 17 2.85 16.19 -7.73
C LEU A 17 2.49 17.07 -8.94
N GLU A 18 1.80 18.18 -8.70
CA GLU A 18 1.40 19.12 -9.76
C GLU A 18 2.63 19.75 -10.44
N ASN A 19 3.63 20.16 -9.67
CA ASN A 19 4.87 20.71 -10.21
C ASN A 19 5.64 19.67 -11.03
N LEU A 20 5.78 18.45 -10.53
CA LEU A 20 6.45 17.37 -11.27
C LEU A 20 5.71 17.01 -12.57
N LYS A 21 4.37 17.09 -12.59
CA LYS A 21 3.58 16.93 -13.82
C LYS A 21 3.82 18.07 -14.80
N LYS A 22 3.91 19.32 -14.34
CA LYS A 22 4.24 20.49 -15.18
C LYS A 22 5.62 20.36 -15.80
N ASP A 23 6.56 19.76 -15.07
CA ASP A 23 7.93 19.47 -15.55
C ASP A 23 8.01 18.24 -16.47
N ASN A 24 6.87 17.65 -16.86
CA ASN A 24 6.76 16.47 -17.73
C ASN A 24 7.51 15.24 -17.21
N ILE A 25 7.60 15.07 -15.89
CA ILE A 25 8.19 13.87 -15.29
C ILE A 25 7.28 12.67 -15.60
N PRO A 26 7.82 11.56 -16.14
CA PRO A 26 7.01 10.39 -16.44
C PRO A 26 6.58 9.68 -15.15
N PHE A 27 5.28 9.38 -15.07
CA PHE A 27 4.69 8.64 -13.96
C PHE A 27 4.08 7.32 -14.42
N ARG A 28 4.16 6.30 -13.55
CA ARG A 28 3.31 5.11 -13.61
C ARG A 28 2.29 5.18 -12.49
N ASN A 29 1.01 5.18 -12.86
CA ASN A 29 -0.08 5.23 -11.90
C ASN A 29 -0.57 3.83 -11.54
N SER A 30 -0.94 3.63 -10.28
CA SER A 30 -1.53 2.37 -9.82
C SER A 30 -2.45 2.61 -8.64
N LYS A 31 -3.64 2.00 -8.69
CA LYS A 31 -4.60 2.01 -7.57
C LYS A 31 -4.31 0.87 -6.63
N PHE A 32 -4.32 1.18 -5.34
CA PHE A 32 -4.12 0.24 -4.26
C PHE A 32 -5.35 0.21 -3.38
N GLU A 33 -5.75 -0.98 -2.97
CA GLU A 33 -6.67 -1.18 -1.85
C GLU A 33 -6.00 -2.11 -0.85
N THR A 34 -6.06 -1.77 0.43
CA THR A 34 -5.60 -2.62 1.52
C THR A 34 -6.65 -2.64 2.61
N PHE A 35 -6.95 -3.82 3.13
CA PHE A 35 -7.84 -3.95 4.27
C PHE A 35 -7.38 -5.05 5.22
N TYR A 36 -7.78 -4.94 6.47
CA TYR A 36 -7.45 -5.92 7.50
C TYR A 36 -8.66 -6.82 7.74
N THR A 37 -8.38 -8.09 8.04
CA THR A 37 -9.40 -9.02 8.57
C THR A 37 -9.09 -9.45 10.00
N GLN A 38 -7.85 -9.21 10.46
CA GLN A 38 -7.43 -9.52 11.82
C GLN A 38 -6.28 -8.58 12.23
N ILE A 39 -6.38 -8.00 13.42
CA ILE A 39 -5.31 -7.24 14.08
C ILE A 39 -5.31 -7.68 15.55
N THR A 40 -4.17 -8.16 16.02
CA THR A 40 -3.91 -8.47 17.43
C THR A 40 -2.55 -7.89 17.83
N SER A 41 -2.16 -8.01 19.11
CA SER A 41 -0.83 -7.58 19.56
C SER A 41 0.30 -8.31 18.85
N ASN A 42 0.11 -9.60 18.53
CA ASN A 42 1.18 -10.49 18.09
C ASN A 42 1.15 -10.76 16.58
N HIS A 43 0.01 -10.53 15.92
CA HIS A 43 -0.08 -10.71 14.47
C HIS A 43 -1.20 -9.89 13.83
N SER A 44 -1.06 -9.67 12.53
CA SER A 44 -2.12 -9.10 11.70
C SER A 44 -2.23 -9.83 10.36
N VAL A 45 -3.45 -9.86 9.83
CA VAL A 45 -3.75 -10.36 8.48
C VAL A 45 -4.39 -9.24 7.70
N LYS A 46 -3.72 -8.85 6.62
CA LYS A 46 -4.22 -7.88 5.66
C LYS A 46 -4.28 -8.47 4.27
N PHE A 47 -5.16 -7.91 3.46
CA PHE A 47 -5.29 -8.22 2.05
C PHE A 47 -5.01 -6.96 1.27
N GLN A 48 -4.25 -7.08 0.19
CA GLN A 48 -3.86 -5.96 -0.66
C GLN A 48 -4.14 -6.28 -2.12
N SER A 49 -4.61 -5.29 -2.88
CA SER A 49 -4.70 -5.35 -4.33
C SER A 49 -3.94 -4.20 -4.98
N PHE A 50 -3.32 -4.48 -6.11
CA PHE A 50 -2.72 -3.49 -7.01
C PHE A 50 -2.62 -4.10 -8.41
N CYS A 51 -2.87 -3.31 -9.47
CA CYS A 51 -2.73 -3.77 -10.86
C CYS A 51 -3.40 -5.13 -11.19
N ASN A 52 -4.60 -5.40 -10.68
CA ASN A 52 -5.31 -6.69 -10.79
C ASN A 52 -4.61 -7.90 -10.14
N GLU A 53 -3.59 -7.67 -9.33
CA GLU A 53 -2.97 -8.67 -8.48
C GLU A 53 -3.53 -8.55 -7.06
N PHE A 54 -3.63 -9.68 -6.37
CA PHE A 54 -4.24 -9.78 -5.06
C PHE A 54 -3.34 -10.59 -4.15
N TYR A 55 -3.14 -10.10 -2.93
CA TYR A 55 -2.22 -10.67 -1.97
C TYR A 55 -2.88 -10.79 -0.60
N LYS A 56 -2.52 -11.85 0.10
CA LYS A 56 -2.72 -11.99 1.55
C LYS A 56 -1.37 -11.80 2.20
N ILE A 57 -1.30 -10.88 3.15
CA ILE A 57 -0.09 -10.58 3.90
C ILE A 57 -0.37 -10.87 5.37
N THR A 58 0.42 -11.78 5.94
CA THR A 58 0.39 -12.10 7.36
C THR A 58 1.65 -11.56 8.00
N LYS A 59 1.49 -10.61 8.93
CA LYS A 59 2.61 -10.05 9.70
C LYS A 59 2.57 -10.64 11.10
N PHE A 60 3.69 -11.22 11.54
CA PHE A 60 3.90 -11.63 12.92
C PHE A 60 4.81 -10.62 13.61
N ASN A 61 4.34 -10.04 14.72
CA ASN A 61 5.11 -9.15 15.57
C ASN A 61 5.92 -9.99 16.56
N ASN A 62 6.93 -10.70 16.06
CA ASN A 62 7.91 -11.37 16.90
C ASN A 62 9.16 -10.51 16.99
N SER A 63 9.62 -10.22 18.21
CA SER A 63 10.72 -9.27 18.49
C SER A 63 12.07 -9.62 17.85
N ILE A 64 12.21 -10.86 17.39
CA ILE A 64 13.48 -11.40 16.90
C ILE A 64 13.60 -11.29 15.38
N LEU A 65 12.50 -11.42 14.63
CA LEU A 65 12.47 -11.38 13.16
C LEU A 65 11.06 -10.98 12.67
N GLU A 66 10.89 -9.78 12.12
CA GLU A 66 9.69 -9.44 11.37
C GLU A 66 9.64 -10.31 10.10
N GLN A 67 8.81 -11.36 10.11
CA GLN A 67 8.54 -12.17 8.92
C GLN A 67 7.15 -11.80 8.39
N ASN A 68 7.13 -10.98 7.36
CA ASN A 68 5.93 -10.82 6.54
C ASN A 68 5.83 -12.02 5.61
N GLN A 69 4.80 -12.84 5.78
CA GLN A 69 4.44 -13.88 4.82
C GLN A 69 3.49 -13.28 3.80
N GLU A 70 3.94 -13.20 2.55
CA GLU A 70 3.14 -12.72 1.42
C GLU A 70 2.75 -13.88 0.51
N GLU A 71 1.43 -14.04 0.31
CA GLU A 71 0.85 -15.08 -0.54
C GLU A 71 0.03 -14.40 -1.66
N LYS A 72 0.35 -14.71 -2.92
CA LYS A 72 -0.49 -14.30 -4.06
C LYS A 72 -1.77 -15.13 -4.07
N ILE A 73 -2.93 -14.48 -4.18
CA ILE A 73 -4.25 -15.11 -4.14
C ILE A 73 -5.09 -14.74 -5.37
N SER A 74 -6.18 -15.48 -5.57
CA SER A 74 -7.15 -15.15 -6.63
C SER A 74 -8.10 -14.03 -6.21
N LYS A 75 -8.62 -13.30 -7.20
CA LYS A 75 -9.68 -12.28 -7.00
C LYS A 75 -10.86 -12.83 -6.19
N LYS A 76 -11.29 -14.07 -6.46
CA LYS A 76 -12.40 -14.73 -5.74
C LYS A 76 -12.11 -14.86 -4.24
N LYS A 77 -10.87 -15.24 -3.87
CA LYS A 77 -10.46 -15.32 -2.45
C LYS A 77 -10.43 -13.92 -1.82
N PHE A 78 -9.92 -12.93 -2.54
CA PHE A 78 -9.87 -11.54 -2.08
C PHE A 78 -11.28 -10.98 -1.78
N GLU A 79 -12.22 -11.10 -2.73
CA GLU A 79 -13.60 -10.64 -2.52
C GLU A 79 -14.33 -11.39 -1.39
N LYS A 80 -14.03 -12.68 -1.20
CA LYS A 80 -14.55 -13.45 -0.06
C LYS A 80 -14.01 -12.91 1.27
N ALA A 81 -12.72 -12.55 1.32
CA ALA A 81 -12.09 -11.98 2.51
C ALA A 81 -12.59 -10.56 2.80
N ARG A 82 -12.89 -9.77 1.76
CA ARG A 82 -13.42 -8.41 1.87
C ARG A 82 -14.72 -8.33 2.68
N LYS A 83 -15.55 -9.36 2.63
CA LYS A 83 -16.78 -9.48 3.45
C LYS A 83 -16.49 -9.59 4.97
N LYS A 84 -15.25 -9.87 5.36
CA LYS A 84 -14.79 -10.02 6.74
C LYS A 84 -13.87 -8.86 7.16
N ILE A 85 -13.95 -7.73 6.45
CA ILE A 85 -13.14 -6.56 6.76
C ILE A 85 -13.40 -6.08 8.19
N ILE A 86 -12.33 -5.70 8.88
CA ILE A 86 -12.40 -4.94 10.13
C ILE A 86 -12.02 -3.49 9.85
N GLY A 87 -12.84 -2.55 10.33
CA GLY A 87 -12.68 -1.14 10.00
C GLY A 87 -12.94 -0.84 8.51
N LYS A 88 -12.21 0.14 7.96
CA LYS A 88 -12.35 0.61 6.57
C LYS A 88 -11.16 0.18 5.72
N SER A 89 -11.40 0.01 4.44
CA SER A 89 -10.34 -0.21 3.45
C SER A 89 -9.52 1.06 3.30
N ILE A 90 -8.20 0.93 3.33
CA ILE A 90 -7.26 1.98 3.00
C ILE A 90 -7.06 1.93 1.48
N LYS A 91 -7.50 2.98 0.79
CA LYS A 91 -7.35 3.10 -0.66
C LYS A 91 -6.43 4.26 -0.98
N LYS A 92 -5.63 4.09 -2.02
CA LYS A 92 -4.74 5.15 -2.51
C LYS A 92 -4.46 5.00 -3.98
N GLU A 93 -4.13 6.12 -4.61
CA GLU A 93 -3.46 6.15 -5.90
C GLU A 93 -1.98 6.42 -5.69
N ARG A 94 -1.13 5.58 -6.28
CA ARG A 94 0.33 5.70 -6.24
C ARG A 94 0.83 6.18 -7.58
N PHE A 95 1.62 7.24 -7.54
CA PHE A 95 2.38 7.81 -8.65
C PHE A 95 3.84 7.41 -8.48
N GLU A 96 4.29 6.45 -9.27
CA GLU A 96 5.69 5.99 -9.30
C GLU A 96 6.49 6.79 -10.33
N PHE A 97 7.66 7.30 -9.93
CA PHE A 97 8.58 8.05 -10.78
C PHE A 97 10.03 7.81 -10.35
N LYS A 98 10.99 8.31 -11.14
CA LYS A 98 12.41 8.31 -10.78
C LYS A 98 12.84 9.69 -10.35
N PHE A 99 13.50 9.77 -9.19
CA PHE A 99 14.16 10.97 -8.71
C PHE A 99 15.64 10.66 -8.48
N CYS A 100 16.55 11.33 -9.19
CA CYS A 100 18.00 11.04 -9.13
C CYS A 100 18.33 9.54 -9.28
N SER A 101 17.68 8.87 -10.23
CA SER A 101 17.76 7.41 -10.47
C SER A 101 17.15 6.50 -9.39
N LEU A 102 16.69 7.05 -8.28
CA LEU A 102 16.02 6.30 -7.21
C LEU A 102 14.53 6.16 -7.51
N LYS A 103 14.00 4.98 -7.17
CA LYS A 103 12.57 4.69 -7.26
C LYS A 103 11.84 5.50 -6.20
N SER A 104 10.91 6.34 -6.63
CA SER A 104 10.19 7.28 -5.77
C SER A 104 8.69 7.14 -5.98
N TYR A 105 7.93 7.47 -4.95
CA TYR A 105 6.48 7.33 -4.93
C TYR A 105 5.83 8.54 -4.29
N ILE A 106 4.73 9.01 -4.89
CA ILE A 106 3.77 9.88 -4.24
C ILE A 106 2.47 9.10 -4.08
N ASP A 107 1.97 8.99 -2.85
CA ASP A 107 0.73 8.29 -2.52
C ASP A 107 -0.34 9.32 -2.16
N ILE A 108 -1.45 9.32 -2.91
CA ILE A 108 -2.65 10.09 -2.57
C ILE A 108 -3.66 9.13 -1.98
N TYR A 109 -3.97 9.28 -0.70
CA TYR A 109 -4.93 8.44 0.01
C TYR A 109 -6.36 8.94 -0.24
N GLU A 110 -7.29 8.03 -0.52
CA GLU A 110 -8.70 8.37 -0.52
C GLU A 110 -9.14 8.64 0.92
N GLU A 111 -9.92 9.72 1.12
CA GLU A 111 -10.49 9.99 2.43
C GLU A 111 -11.32 8.78 2.89
N PRO A 112 -11.01 8.21 4.06
CA PRO A 112 -11.87 7.19 4.63
C PRO A 112 -13.18 7.88 5.00
N LYS A 113 -14.24 7.68 4.22
CA LYS A 113 -15.59 8.22 4.51
C LYS A 113 -15.91 7.94 5.98
N ILE A 114 -15.82 8.91 6.88
CA ILE A 114 -16.13 8.73 8.30
C ILE A 114 -17.65 8.55 8.39
N CYS A 115 -18.09 7.53 9.13
CA CYS A 115 -19.50 7.29 9.40
C CYS A 115 -19.71 7.70 10.85
#